data_AF-A0A1R1X0V3-F1
#
_entry.id   AF-A0A1R1X0V3-F1
#
_cell.length_a   1.000
_cell.length_b   1.000
_cell.length_c   1.000
_cell.angle_alpha   90.00
_cell.angle_beta   90.00
_cell.angle_gamma   90.00
#
_symmetry.space_group_name_H-M   'P 1'
#
loop_
_entity.id
_entity.type
_entity.pdbx_description
1 polymer ?
#
loop_
_entity_poly.entity_id
_entity_poly.type
_entity_poly.pdbx_seq_one_letter_code
_entity_poly.pdbx_strand_id
1 'polypeptide(L)'
;MSTTTENIKVITFEGLPSRFKGDSKDIESLEVWSPKFKNITSLKGWSHDQSLKVFNTWLEGPVALWQYEKEESMKENNDTTIKTVDDWINALIDGYKTIKN
;
A
#
# COMPACT_ATOMS: atom_id res chain seq x y z
N MET A 1 -22.78 -34.73 10.79
CA MET A 1 -22.42 -33.61 9.89
C MET A 1 -21.30 -32.86 10.56
N SER A 2 -20.08 -32.97 10.03
CA SER A 2 -18.92 -32.27 10.60
C SER A 2 -18.96 -30.82 10.13
N THR A 3 -19.16 -29.89 11.05
CA THR A 3 -18.96 -28.47 10.80
C THR A 3 -17.46 -28.20 10.72
N THR A 4 -16.93 -28.06 9.50
CA THR A 4 -15.59 -27.51 9.30
C THR A 4 -15.61 -26.07 9.81
N THR A 5 -14.99 -25.81 10.96
CA THR A 5 -14.68 -24.46 11.41
C THR A 5 -13.69 -23.86 10.41
N GLU A 6 -14.18 -23.10 9.43
CA GLU A 6 -13.31 -22.20 8.68
C GLU A 6 -12.66 -21.26 9.69
N ASN A 7 -11.35 -21.41 9.85
CA ASN A 7 -10.54 -20.60 10.73
C ASN A 7 -10.45 -19.21 10.09
N ILE A 8 -11.43 -18.34 10.38
CA ILE A 8 -11.47 -16.97 9.86
C ILE A 8 -10.23 -16.25 10.39
N LYS A 9 -9.20 -16.12 9.54
CA LYS A 9 -7.98 -15.39 9.88
C LYS A 9 -8.32 -13.90 9.94
N VAL A 10 -8.62 -13.41 11.14
CA VAL A 10 -8.93 -12.00 11.40
C VAL A 10 -7.74 -11.15 10.94
N ILE A 11 -8.00 -10.18 10.06
CA ILE A 11 -6.99 -9.20 9.64
C ILE A 11 -6.78 -8.21 10.79
N THR A 12 -5.55 -8.09 11.29
CA THR A 12 -5.17 -7.16 12.36
C THR A 12 -4.16 -6.13 11.86
N PHE A 13 -4.47 -4.85 12.04
CA PHE A 13 -3.59 -3.74 11.65
C PHE A 13 -2.55 -3.36 12.72
N GLU A 14 -2.59 -4.03 13.88
CA GLU A 14 -1.64 -3.81 14.96
C GLU A 14 -0.20 -4.07 14.50
N GLY A 15 0.71 -3.17 14.87
CA GLY A 15 2.13 -3.26 14.54
C GLY A 15 2.49 -2.75 13.14
N LEU A 16 1.52 -2.34 12.32
CA LEU A 16 1.82 -1.58 11.09
C LEU A 16 2.51 -0.24 11.43
N PRO A 17 3.36 0.29 10.53
CA PRO A 17 3.89 1.63 10.69
C PRO A 17 2.75 2.67 10.64
N SER A 18 3.03 3.91 11.04
CA SER A 18 2.10 5.02 10.84
C SER A 18 1.64 5.09 9.38
N ARG A 19 0.41 5.57 9.12
CA ARG A 19 -0.03 5.81 7.74
C ARG A 19 0.89 6.82 7.05
N PHE A 20 1.06 6.66 5.73
CA PHE A 20 1.98 7.48 4.94
C PHE A 20 1.20 8.54 4.17
N LYS A 21 1.57 9.82 4.35
CA LYS A 21 0.86 10.96 3.75
C LYS A 21 1.52 11.49 2.48
N GLY A 22 2.81 11.27 2.33
CA GLY A 22 3.64 11.91 1.31
C GLY A 22 3.83 13.41 1.56
N ASP A 23 3.83 13.90 2.79
CA ASP A 23 4.04 15.31 3.11
C ASP A 23 5.19 15.54 4.11
N SER A 24 5.49 16.80 4.43
CA SER A 24 6.58 17.14 5.36
C SER A 24 6.29 16.76 6.82
N LYS A 25 5.10 16.22 7.11
CA LYS A 25 4.68 15.80 8.45
C LYS A 25 4.83 14.29 8.66
N ASP A 26 5.20 13.54 7.62
CA ASP A 26 5.54 12.13 7.78
C ASP A 26 6.78 11.98 8.67
N ILE A 27 6.73 10.98 9.57
CA ILE A 27 7.83 10.68 10.49
C ILE A 27 9.04 10.15 9.70
N GLU A 28 8.80 9.42 8.62
CA GLU A 28 9.81 8.71 7.85
C GLU A 28 9.63 8.98 6.36
N SER A 29 10.74 8.95 5.61
CA SER A 29 10.67 9.00 4.15
C SER A 29 10.04 7.72 3.59
N LEU A 30 9.54 7.77 2.36
CA LEU A 30 8.95 6.62 1.68
C LEU A 30 9.93 5.43 1.60
N GLU A 31 11.22 5.71 1.40
CA GLU A 31 12.30 4.73 1.29
C GLU A 31 12.58 3.99 2.61
N VAL A 32 12.28 4.62 3.76
CA VAL A 32 12.43 4.01 5.08
C VAL A 32 11.12 3.33 5.51
N TRP A 33 9.99 3.94 5.18
CA TRP A 33 8.67 3.46 5.54
C TRP A 33 8.28 2.18 4.77
N SER A 34 8.54 2.15 3.46
CA SER A 34 8.08 1.07 2.60
C SER A 34 8.69 -0.31 2.91
N PRO A 35 9.99 -0.45 3.25
CA PRO A 35 10.52 -1.74 3.69
C PRO A 35 9.89 -2.21 5.01
N LYS A 36 9.57 -1.30 5.94
CA LYS A 36 8.90 -1.66 7.20
C LYS A 36 7.51 -2.21 6.95
N PHE A 37 6.72 -1.51 6.14
CA PHE A 37 5.39 -1.97 5.76
C PHE A 37 5.46 -3.39 5.15
N LYS A 38 6.32 -3.60 4.15
CA LYS A 38 6.51 -4.90 3.50
C LYS A 38 6.94 -6.01 4.47
N ASN A 39 7.87 -5.72 5.36
CA ASN A 39 8.33 -6.71 6.33
C ASN A 39 7.20 -7.12 7.28
N ILE A 40 6.40 -6.15 7.76
CA ILE A 40 5.29 -6.43 8.66
C ILE A 40 4.19 -7.22 7.95
N THR A 41 3.81 -6.85 6.71
CA THR A 41 2.78 -7.61 5.97
C THR A 41 3.23 -9.04 5.67
N SER A 42 4.53 -9.23 5.39
CA SER A 42 5.14 -10.57 5.25
C SER A 42 5.06 -11.37 6.55
N LEU A 43 5.42 -10.77 7.70
CA LEU A 43 5.35 -11.42 9.01
C LEU A 43 3.91 -11.78 9.43
N LYS A 44 2.91 -11.00 9.02
CA LYS A 44 1.48 -11.32 9.22
C LYS A 44 1.03 -12.52 8.37
N GLY A 45 1.82 -12.92 7.37
CA GLY A 45 1.46 -13.95 6.41
C GLY A 45 0.21 -13.58 5.63
N TRP A 46 0.12 -12.32 5.21
CA TRP A 46 -0.93 -11.86 4.32
C TRP A 46 -0.66 -12.31 2.89
N SER A 47 -1.73 -12.58 2.14
CA SER A 47 -1.62 -12.83 0.71
C SER A 47 -1.18 -11.57 -0.03
N HIS A 48 -0.82 -11.75 -1.29
CA HIS A 48 -0.52 -10.66 -2.21
C HIS A 48 -1.67 -9.64 -2.27
N ASP A 49 -2.89 -10.12 -2.50
CA ASP A 49 -4.10 -9.30 -2.59
C ASP A 49 -4.42 -8.58 -1.27
N GLN A 50 -4.25 -9.27 -0.14
CA GLN A 50 -4.42 -8.65 1.18
C GLN A 50 -3.41 -7.52 1.39
N SER A 51 -2.13 -7.78 1.14
CA SER A 51 -1.07 -6.78 1.31
C SER A 51 -1.29 -5.56 0.41
N LEU A 52 -1.74 -5.78 -0.83
CA LEU A 52 -2.07 -4.71 -1.77
C LEU A 52 -3.26 -3.86 -1.29
N LYS A 53 -4.36 -4.50 -0.89
CA LYS A 53 -5.55 -3.80 -0.36
C LYS A 53 -5.23 -3.00 0.90
N VAL A 54 -4.45 -3.60 1.81
CA VAL A 54 -4.01 -2.87 3.00
C VAL A 54 -3.10 -1.73 2.61
N PHE A 55 -2.12 -1.92 1.72
CA PHE A 55 -1.25 -0.83 1.25
C PHE A 55 -2.06 0.36 0.74
N ASN A 56 -2.98 0.14 -0.21
CA ASN A 56 -3.80 1.20 -0.79
C ASN A 56 -4.65 1.94 0.26
N THR A 57 -5.17 1.22 1.26
CA THR A 57 -5.97 1.82 2.34
C THR A 57 -5.15 2.44 3.47
N TRP A 58 -3.83 2.21 3.48
CA TRP A 58 -2.90 2.70 4.51
C TRP A 58 -2.17 3.98 4.10
N LEU A 59 -2.42 4.46 2.88
CA LEU A 59 -2.01 5.78 2.40
C LEU A 59 -3.06 6.84 2.80
N GLU A 60 -2.61 8.06 3.04
CA GLU A 60 -3.48 9.20 3.38
C GLU A 60 -3.04 10.49 2.68
N GLY A 61 -3.87 11.53 2.79
CA GLY A 61 -3.49 12.88 2.38
C GLY A 61 -3.15 12.98 0.88
N PRO A 62 -2.13 13.80 0.52
CA PRO A 62 -1.75 14.02 -0.88
C PRO A 62 -1.42 12.73 -1.63
N VAL A 63 -0.77 11.76 -0.98
CA VAL A 63 -0.35 10.54 -1.65
C VAL A 63 -1.53 9.62 -1.98
N ALA A 64 -2.56 9.60 -1.12
CA ALA A 64 -3.77 8.84 -1.38
C ALA A 64 -4.59 9.45 -2.53
N LEU A 65 -4.62 10.78 -2.64
CA LEU A 65 -5.24 11.47 -3.79
C LEU A 65 -4.50 11.13 -5.09
N TRP A 66 -3.18 11.23 -5.10
CA TRP A 66 -2.37 10.85 -6.27
C TRP A 66 -2.59 9.39 -6.67
N GLN A 67 -2.67 8.48 -5.68
CA GLN A 67 -2.95 7.07 -5.95
C GLN A 67 -4.31 6.91 -6.64
N TYR A 68 -5.35 7.55 -6.11
CA TYR A 68 -6.69 7.50 -6.69
C TYR A 68 -6.70 8.00 -8.15
N GLU A 69 -6.10 9.15 -8.42
CA GLU A 69 -6.00 9.71 -9.78
C GLU A 69 -5.24 8.78 -10.73
N LYS A 70 -4.17 8.15 -10.25
CA LYS A 70 -3.40 7.18 -11.04
C LYS A 70 -4.21 5.91 -11.31
N GLU A 71 -4.94 5.40 -10.33
CA GLU A 71 -5.84 4.24 -10.51
C GLU A 71 -6.94 4.52 -11.54
N GLU A 72 -7.57 5.70 -11.50
CA GLU A 72 -8.56 6.11 -12.49
C GLU A 72 -7.95 6.19 -13.89
N SER A 73 -6.78 6.84 -14.02
CA SER A 73 -6.06 6.91 -15.30
C SER A 73 -5.68 5.53 -15.84
N MET A 74 -5.27 4.59 -14.97
CA MET A 74 -4.97 3.23 -15.39
C MET A 74 -6.23 2.50 -15.91
N LYS A 75 -7.38 2.69 -15.25
CA LYS A 75 -8.66 2.12 -15.71
C LYS A 75 -9.07 2.66 -17.06
N GLU A 76 -9.00 3.97 -17.26
CA GLU A 76 -9.34 4.61 -18.55
C GLU A 76 -8.48 4.09 -19.70
N ASN A 77 -7.20 3.86 -19.44
CA ASN A 77 -6.23 3.42 -20.44
C ASN A 77 -6.11 1.89 -20.56
N ASN A 78 -6.88 1.11 -19.81
CA ASN A 78 -6.71 -0.34 -19.65
C ASN A 78 -5.26 -0.74 -19.29
N ASP A 79 -4.57 0.12 -18.53
CA ASP A 79 -3.22 -0.13 -18.03
C ASP A 79 -3.28 -1.11 -16.86
N THR A 80 -2.47 -2.16 -16.94
CA THR A 80 -2.37 -3.20 -15.90
C THR A 80 -0.95 -3.31 -15.37
N THR A 81 -0.08 -2.32 -15.58
CA THR A 81 1.34 -2.39 -15.22
C THR A 81 1.59 -2.47 -13.72
N ILE A 82 0.74 -1.85 -12.89
CA ILE A 82 0.88 -1.85 -11.44
C ILE A 82 0.00 -2.95 -10.83
N LYS A 83 0.62 -4.02 -10.32
CA LYS A 83 -0.09 -5.17 -9.74
C LYS A 83 0.35 -5.52 -8.34
N THR A 84 1.46 -4.96 -7.88
CA THR A 84 2.10 -5.32 -6.62
C THR A 84 2.33 -4.11 -5.72
N VAL A 85 2.54 -4.37 -4.42
CA VAL A 85 2.96 -3.33 -3.47
C VAL A 85 4.27 -2.69 -3.94
N ASP A 86 5.18 -3.47 -4.53
CA ASP A 86 6.44 -2.95 -5.06
C ASP A 86 6.25 -2.05 -6.27
N ASP A 87 5.36 -2.39 -7.19
CA ASP A 87 5.04 -1.53 -8.34
C ASP A 87 4.49 -0.18 -7.85
N TRP A 88 3.63 -0.19 -6.83
CA TRP A 88 3.11 1.02 -6.21
C TRP A 88 4.20 1.84 -5.52
N ILE A 89 5.08 1.20 -4.74
CA ILE A 89 6.21 1.89 -4.09
C ILE A 89 7.11 2.53 -5.14
N ASN A 90 7.45 1.81 -6.21
CA ASN A 90 8.29 2.33 -7.29
C ASN A 90 7.62 3.51 -7.99
N ALA A 91 6.34 3.37 -8.34
CA ALA A 91 5.58 4.46 -8.95
C ALA A 91 5.47 5.69 -8.05
N LEU A 92 5.38 5.49 -6.73
CA LEU A 92 5.39 6.57 -5.74
C LEU A 92 6.76 7.22 -5.64
N ILE A 93 7.86 6.45 -5.59
CA ILE A 93 9.22 7.00 -5.57
C ILE A 93 9.46 7.84 -6.83
N ASP A 94 8.99 7.37 -7.98
CA ASP A 94 9.11 8.09 -9.25
C ASP A 94 8.22 9.34 -9.28
N GLY A 95 6.96 9.22 -8.85
CA GLY A 95 6.01 10.34 -8.79
C GLY A 95 6.37 11.41 -7.76
N TYR A 96 6.94 11.01 -6.62
CA TYR A 96 7.35 11.94 -5.55
C TYR A 96 8.55 12.80 -5.96
N LYS A 97 9.45 12.25 -6.78
CA LYS A 97 10.57 13.01 -7.35
C LYS A 97 10.11 14.09 -8.33
N THR A 98 8.99 13.89 -9.01
CA THR A 98 8.40 14.87 -9.95
C THR A 98 7.59 15.97 -9.24
N ILE A 99 7.09 15.73 -8.04
CA ILE A 99 6.32 16.72 -7.26
C ILE A 99 7.23 17.72 -6.51
N LYS A 100 8.48 17.36 -6.23
CA LYS A 100 9.46 18.20 -5.52
C LYS A 100 10.38 19.05 -6.41
N ASN A 101 10.28 18.93 -7.74
CA ASN A 101 11.09 19.69 -8.70
C ASN A 101 10.25 20.74 -9.44
#